data_AF-A0A1Q9MZA7-F1
#
_entry.id   AF-A0A1Q9MZA7-F1
#
_cell.length_a   1.000
_cell.length_b   1.000
_cell.length_c   1.000
_cell.angle_alpha   90.00
_cell.angle_beta   90.00
_cell.angle_gamma   90.00
#
_symmetry.space_group_name_H-M   'P 1'
#
loop_
_entity.id
_entity.type
_entity.pdbx_description
1 polymer ?
#
loop_
_entity_poly.entity_id
_entity_poly.type
_entity_poly.pdbx_seq_one_letter_code
_entity_poly.pdbx_strand_id
1 'polypeptide(L)'
;MRPTDVILELRNYATAMGNLSPSHRAVVGYLKTTGHGVPINDQVKKQRVELGLEELPPTLFKFKDESASDLPRLSDSLFNLPETKKGGTKK
;
A
#
# COMPACT_ATOMS: atom_id res chain seq x y z
N MET A 1 -21.68 12.50 15.43
CA MET A 1 -21.05 11.95 14.21
C MET A 1 -20.31 13.06 13.50
N ARG A 2 -19.01 12.89 13.21
CA ARG A 2 -18.28 13.89 12.41
C ARG A 2 -18.55 13.61 10.93
N PRO A 3 -18.73 14.63 10.08
CA PRO A 3 -18.93 14.41 8.64
C PRO A 3 -17.86 13.54 7.99
N THR A 4 -16.62 13.63 8.46
CA THR A 4 -15.49 12.81 8.00
C THR A 4 -15.70 11.32 8.22
N ASP A 5 -16.32 10.93 9.33
CA ASP A 5 -16.55 9.52 9.67
C ASP A 5 -17.59 8.92 8.72
N VAL A 6 -18.66 9.66 8.43
CA VAL A 6 -19.69 9.26 7.47
C VAL A 6 -19.09 9.09 6.06
N ILE A 7 -18.23 10.01 5.63
CA ILE A 7 -17.56 9.93 4.33
C ILE A 7 -16.64 8.70 4.26
N LEU A 8 -15.92 8.37 5.33
CA LEU A 8 -15.08 7.17 5.38
C LEU A 8 -15.91 5.89 5.24
N GLU A 9 -17.03 5.79 5.95
CA GLU A 9 -17.92 4.63 5.84
C GLU A 9 -18.52 4.47 4.43
N LEU A 10 -18.93 5.57 3.80
CA LEU A 10 -19.39 5.54 2.41
C LEU A 10 -18.30 5.05 1.44
N ARG A 11 -17.05 5.44 1.67
CA ARG A 11 -15.89 4.99 0.87
C ARG A 11 -15.56 3.52 1.12
N ASN A 12 -15.71 3.02 2.34
CA ASN A 12 -15.56 1.60 2.67
C ASN A 12 -16.57 0.77 1.89
N TYR A 13 -17.84 1.18 1.91
CA TYR A 13 -18.92 0.52 1.15
C TYR A 13 -18.65 0.54 -0.37
N ALA A 14 -18.26 1.69 -0.92
CA ALA A 14 -17.90 1.81 -2.33
C ALA A 14 -16.70 0.91 -2.70
N THR A 15 -15.70 0.83 -1.83
CA THR A 15 -14.52 -0.02 -2.03
C THR A 15 -14.89 -1.50 -2.03
N ALA A 16 -15.75 -1.94 -1.09
CA ALA A 16 -16.27 -3.31 -1.05
C ALA A 16 -17.03 -3.69 -2.34
N MET A 17 -17.66 -2.72 -3.01
CA MET A 17 -18.29 -2.89 -4.32
C MET A 17 -17.31 -2.87 -5.51
N GLY A 18 -16.01 -2.73 -5.25
CA GLY A 18 -14.96 -2.63 -6.28
C GLY A 18 -14.75 -1.23 -6.85
N ASN A 19 -15.45 -0.20 -6.33
CA ASN A 19 -15.35 1.18 -6.80
C ASN A 19 -14.15 1.90 -6.15
N LEU A 20 -12.94 1.50 -6.57
CA LEU A 20 -11.68 2.08 -6.12
C LEU A 20 -10.83 2.46 -7.33
N SER A 21 -10.30 3.68 -7.34
CA SER A 21 -9.46 4.19 -8.43
C SER A 21 -8.19 3.34 -8.61
N PRO A 22 -7.64 3.22 -9.84
CA PRO A 22 -6.42 2.48 -10.10
C PRO A 22 -5.20 2.93 -9.27
N SER A 23 -5.05 4.23 -9.02
CA SER A 23 -3.94 4.78 -8.24
C SER A 23 -3.97 4.30 -6.78
N HIS A 24 -5.12 4.39 -6.11
CA HIS A 24 -5.28 3.83 -4.76
C HIS A 24 -5.06 2.32 -4.72
N ARG A 25 -5.50 1.56 -5.74
CA ARG A 25 -5.21 0.13 -5.85
C ARG A 25 -3.71 -0.16 -5.92
N ALA A 26 -2.95 0.63 -6.68
CA ALA A 26 -1.49 0.51 -6.77
C ALA A 26 -0.82 0.74 -5.41
N VAL A 27 -1.26 1.74 -4.64
CA VAL A 27 -0.74 2.01 -3.29
C VAL A 27 -0.99 0.83 -2.34
N VAL A 28 -2.18 0.21 -2.39
CA VAL A 28 -2.45 -1.01 -1.60
C VAL A 28 -1.53 -2.16 -2.03
N GLY A 29 -1.22 -2.26 -3.33
CA GLY A 29 -0.22 -3.22 -3.84
C GLY A 29 1.19 -2.99 -3.27
N TYR A 30 1.62 -1.73 -3.13
CA TYR A 30 2.89 -1.40 -2.48
C TYR A 30 2.88 -1.76 -1.00
N LEU A 31 1.78 -1.48 -0.28
CA LEU A 31 1.61 -1.88 1.12
C LEU A 31 1.69 -3.39 1.28
N LYS A 32 1.02 -4.15 0.40
CA LYS A 32 1.01 -5.61 0.42
C LYS A 32 2.41 -6.22 0.25
N THR A 33 3.23 -5.63 -0.62
CA THR A 33 4.53 -6.19 -1.02
C THR A 33 5.71 -5.65 -0.23
N THR A 34 5.62 -4.42 0.25
CA THR A 34 6.76 -3.70 0.85
C THR A 34 6.45 -3.11 2.22
N GLY A 35 5.19 -3.15 2.65
CA GLY A 35 4.73 -2.58 3.92
C GLY A 35 4.59 -1.07 3.89
N HIS A 36 4.85 -0.44 2.73
CA HIS A 36 4.91 1.01 2.58
C HIS A 36 4.07 1.46 1.39
N GLY A 37 3.36 2.58 1.55
CA GLY A 37 2.63 3.21 0.44
C GLY A 37 3.56 3.84 -0.59
N VAL A 38 4.81 4.12 -0.20
CA VAL A 38 5.89 4.61 -1.06
C VAL A 38 7.14 3.77 -0.79
N PRO A 39 7.44 2.76 -1.63
CA PRO A 39 8.61 1.92 -1.45
C PRO A 39 9.90 2.68 -1.82
N ILE A 40 11.02 2.27 -1.21
CA ILE A 40 12.34 2.83 -1.53
C ILE A 40 12.79 2.42 -2.93
N ASN A 41 13.39 3.35 -3.68
CA ASN A 41 13.96 3.12 -5.01
C ASN A 41 15.49 3.29 -4.99
N ASP A 42 16.15 2.97 -6.09
CA ASP A 42 17.62 2.99 -6.16
C ASP A 42 18.22 4.40 -6.09
N GLN A 43 17.48 5.43 -6.51
CA GLN A 43 17.90 6.81 -6.35
C GLN A 43 17.99 7.18 -4.86
N VAL A 44 16.97 6.85 -4.07
CA VAL A 44 16.94 7.13 -2.63
C VAL A 44 18.00 6.30 -1.91
N LYS A 45 18.24 5.03 -2.30
CA LYS A 45 19.34 4.22 -1.75
C LYS A 45 20.71 4.90 -1.92
N LYS A 46 21.00 5.38 -3.14
CA LYS A 46 22.26 6.11 -3.44
C LYS A 46 22.39 7.38 -2.61
N GLN A 47 21.32 8.17 -2.54
CA GLN A 47 21.29 9.39 -1.72
C GLN A 47 21.53 9.10 -0.24
N ARG A 48 21.01 7.98 0.30
CA ARG A 48 21.27 7.59 1.69
C ARG A 48 22.75 7.32 1.93
N VAL A 49 23.41 6.58 1.03
CA VAL A 49 24.85 6.30 1.13
C VAL A 49 25.68 7.58 1.01
N GLU A 50 25.33 8.48 0.09
CA GLU A 50 25.99 9.79 -0.07
C GLU A 50 25.88 10.65 1.20
N LEU A 51 24.77 10.54 1.92
CA LEU A 51 24.53 11.21 3.20
C LEU A 51 25.14 10.46 4.41
N GLY A 52 25.86 9.36 4.20
CA GLY A 52 26.47 8.55 5.26
C GLY A 52 25.46 7.70 6.05
N LEU A 53 24.27 7.47 5.52
CA LEU A 53 23.23 6.62 6.10
C LEU A 53 23.31 5.20 5.53
N GLU A 54 22.77 4.23 6.27
CA GLU A 54 22.61 2.87 5.77
C GLU A 54 21.72 2.86 4.51
N GLU A 55 22.17 2.15 3.46
CA GLU A 55 21.51 2.09 2.14
C GLU A 55 20.02 1.74 2.25
N LEU A 56 19.71 0.70 3.03
CA LEU A 56 18.34 0.32 3.37
C LEU A 56 17.99 0.83 4.78
N PRO A 57 16.90 1.60 4.94
CA PRO A 57 16.46 2.04 6.26
C PRO A 57 15.96 0.84 7.08
N PRO A 58 16.15 0.85 8.42
CA PRO A 58 15.70 -0.23 9.32
C PRO A 58 14.17 -0.20 9.52
N THR A 59 13.43 -0.46 8.44
CA THR A 59 11.96 -0.43 8.37
C THR A 59 11.45 -1.79 7.88
N LEU A 60 10.14 -2.00 7.90
CA LEU A 60 9.51 -3.23 7.38
C LEU A 60 9.96 -3.60 5.96
N PHE A 61 10.40 -2.62 5.15
CA PHE A 61 10.93 -2.87 3.82
C PHE A 61 12.20 -3.72 3.84
N LYS A 62 13.10 -3.46 4.79
CA LYS A 62 14.40 -4.16 4.94
C LYS A 62 14.20 -5.61 5.38
N PHE A 63 13.19 -5.85 6.20
CA PHE A 63 12.91 -7.13 6.85
C PHE A 63 11.77 -7.92 6.17
N LYS A 64 11.37 -7.53 4.96
CA LYS A 64 10.23 -8.15 4.25
C LYS A 64 10.44 -9.65 3.96
N ASP A 65 11.70 -10.07 3.81
CA ASP A 65 12.08 -11.45 3.44
C ASP A 65 12.49 -12.28 4.68
N GLU A 66 12.46 -11.69 5.88
CA GLU A 66 12.74 -12.43 7.11
C GLU A 66 11.56 -13.35 7.46
N SER A 67 11.87 -14.58 7.88
CA SER A 67 10.86 -15.58 8.25
C SER A 67 9.99 -15.18 9.44
N ALA A 68 10.45 -14.22 10.26
CA ALA A 68 9.72 -13.64 11.39
C ALA A 68 8.94 -12.37 11.02
N SER A 69 8.90 -11.98 9.75
CA SER A 69 8.21 -10.77 9.32
C SER A 69 6.71 -10.90 9.49
N ASP A 70 6.08 -9.91 10.13
CA ASP A 70 4.62 -9.79 10.23
C ASP A 70 3.98 -9.44 8.87
N LEU A 71 4.78 -9.09 7.86
CA LEU A 71 4.31 -8.58 6.58
C LEU A 71 3.35 -9.56 5.89
N PRO A 72 3.64 -10.87 5.73
CA PRO A 72 2.71 -11.79 5.07
C PRO A 72 1.36 -11.85 5.81
N ARG A 73 1.38 -11.96 7.14
CA ARG A 73 0.19 -12.02 7.99
C ARG A 73 -0.68 -10.75 7.87
N LEU A 74 -0.06 -9.58 7.88
CA LEU A 74 -0.75 -8.30 7.71
C LEU A 74 -1.25 -8.13 6.28
N SER A 75 -0.47 -8.58 5.30
CA SER A 75 -0.79 -8.47 3.88
C SER A 75 -2.06 -9.25 3.51
N ASP A 76 -2.22 -10.44 4.09
CA ASP A 76 -3.35 -11.32 3.85
C ASP A 76 -4.60 -10.93 4.64
N SER A 77 -4.47 -10.12 5.70
CA SER A 77 -5.62 -9.70 6.52
C SER A 77 -6.11 -8.30 6.19
N LEU A 78 -5.22 -7.36 5.88
CA LEU A 78 -5.55 -5.93 5.78
C LEU A 78 -5.68 -5.41 4.35
N PHE A 79 -5.00 -6.02 3.38
CA PHE A 79 -4.82 -5.42 2.04
C PHE A 79 -5.47 -6.23 0.91
N ASN A 80 -6.43 -7.09 1.24
CA ASN A 80 -7.22 -7.78 0.22
C ASN A 80 -8.26 -6.84 -0.37
N LEU A 81 -8.15 -6.59 -1.66
CA LEU A 81 -9.09 -5.76 -2.40
C LEU A 81 -10.02 -6.61 -3.27
N PRO A 82 -11.30 -6.23 -3.39
CA PRO A 82 -12.22 -6.87 -4.32
C PRO A 82 -11.80 -6.59 -5.77
N GLU A 83 -12.21 -7.47 -6.69
CA GLU A 83 -11.95 -7.32 -8.12
C GLU A 83 -12.48 -5.98 -8.66
N THR A 84 -11.89 -5.51 -9.76
CA THR A 84 -12.39 -4.32 -10.44
C THR A 84 -13.68 -4.65 -11.16
N LYS A 85 -14.68 -3.76 -11.06
CA LYS A 85 -15.86 -3.87 -11.91
C LYS A 85 -15.43 -3.59 -13.35
N LYS A 86 -15.38 -4.61 -14.22
CA LYS A 86 -15.25 -4.40 -15.67
C LYS A 86 -16.54 -3.69 -16.14
N GLY A 87 -16.45 -2.40 -16.48
CA GLY A 87 -17.59 -1.71 -17.10
C GLY A 87 -17.67 -0.22 -16.79
N GLY A 88 -16.91 0.56 -17.55
CA GLY A 88 -17.12 1.99 -17.74
C GLY A 88 -16.52 2.33 -19.09
N THR A 89 -17.35 2.31 -20.13
CA THR A 89 -17.02 2.70 -21.50
C THR A 89 -16.14 3.95 -21.45
N LYS A 90 -14.96 3.90 -22.08
CA LYS A 90 -14.22 5.12 -22.43
C LYS A 90 -15.19 5.97 -23.27
N LYS A 91 -15.68 7.06 -22.71
CA LYS A 91 -16.24 8.16 -23.49
C LYS A 91 -15.09 9.08 -23.86
#